data_AF-A0A7K7TGF4-F1
#
_entry.id   AF-A0A7K7TGF4-F1
#
_cell.length_a   1.000
_cell.length_b   1.000
_cell.length_c   1.000
_cell.angle_alpha   90.00
_cell.angle_beta   90.00
_cell.angle_gamma   90.00
#
_symmetry.space_group_name_H-M   'P 1'
#
loop_
_entity.id
_entity.type
_entity.pdbx_description
1 polymer ?
#
loop_
_entity_poly.entity_id
_entity_poly.type
_entity_poly.pdbx_seq_one_letter_code
_entity_poly.pdbx_strand_id
1 'polypeptide(L)'
;MDLSTIKRRLEVTNSFYTKPEDFVADFRLIFQNCAEFNEVRKVDTLSGFVGLVPDSEVADAGMKLEAYFEELLRNLYPERKFPVQPNSQSEKDNPELTDDSDDDFVQPRKKRLKGEDRQLLK
;
A
#
# COMPACT_ATOMS: atom_id res chain seq x y z
N MET A 1 -1.66 -3.26 -5.04
CA MET A 1 -0.66 -4.33 -4.84
C MET A 1 -1.02 -5.08 -3.57
N ASP A 2 -0.80 -6.39 -3.53
CA ASP A 2 -1.19 -7.28 -2.43
C ASP A 2 -0.25 -8.51 -2.36
N LEU A 3 -0.28 -9.23 -1.23
CA LEU A 3 0.65 -10.32 -0.96
C LEU A 3 0.45 -11.55 -1.86
N SER A 4 -0.78 -11.87 -2.26
CA SER A 4 -1.03 -13.02 -3.13
C SER A 4 -0.51 -12.75 -4.54
N THR A 5 -0.66 -11.51 -5.04
CA THR A 5 -0.06 -11.05 -6.29
C THR A 5 1.47 -11.14 -6.25
N ILE A 6 2.12 -10.68 -5.18
CA ILE A 6 3.58 -10.77 -5.05
C ILE A 6 4.04 -12.24 -4.99
N LYS A 7 3.35 -13.07 -4.21
CA LYS A 7 3.65 -14.51 -4.13
C LYS A 7 3.58 -15.17 -5.51
N ARG A 8 2.49 -14.93 -6.25
CA ARG A 8 2.34 -15.45 -7.62
C ARG A 8 3.47 -14.97 -8.52
N ARG A 9 3.80 -13.67 -8.51
CA ARG A 9 4.89 -13.10 -9.31
C ARG A 9 6.26 -13.70 -8.97
N LEU A 10 6.48 -14.12 -7.72
CA LEU A 10 7.70 -14.78 -7.27
C LEU A 10 7.79 -16.24 -7.75
N GLU A 11 6.66 -16.93 -7.85
CA GLU A 11 6.58 -18.36 -8.20
C GLU A 11 6.56 -18.61 -9.73
N VAL A 12 6.30 -17.58 -10.54
CA VAL A 12 6.30 -17.72 -12.02
C VAL A 12 7.71 -18.06 -12.53
N THR A 13 7.79 -19.11 -13.36
CA THR A 13 9.03 -19.65 -13.94
C THR A 13 9.83 -18.65 -14.76
N ASN A 14 9.16 -17.67 -15.36
CA ASN A 14 9.80 -16.53 -16.00
C ASN A 14 9.90 -15.39 -14.98
N SER A 15 11.14 -14.98 -14.67
CA SER A 15 11.41 -14.04 -13.58
C SER A 15 10.71 -12.69 -13.80
N PHE A 16 9.56 -12.50 -13.14
CA PHE A 16 8.87 -11.21 -13.09
C PHE A 16 9.71 -10.19 -12.30
N TYR A 17 10.35 -10.66 -11.23
CA TYR A 17 11.28 -9.88 -10.41
C TYR A 17 12.72 -10.13 -10.87
N THR A 18 13.18 -9.29 -11.81
CA THR A 18 14.53 -9.41 -12.36
C THR A 18 15.62 -9.09 -11.34
N LYS A 19 15.28 -8.29 -10.33
CA LYS A 19 16.17 -7.91 -9.24
C LYS A 19 15.37 -7.77 -7.93
N PRO A 20 16.00 -7.95 -6.75
CA PRO A 20 15.35 -7.79 -5.45
C PRO A 20 14.67 -6.43 -5.25
N GLU A 21 15.17 -5.37 -5.90
CA GLU A 21 14.54 -4.05 -5.88
C GLU A 21 13.12 -4.04 -6.44
N ASP A 22 12.81 -4.90 -7.42
CA ASP A 22 11.47 -4.98 -8.01
C ASP A 22 10.47 -5.58 -7.00
N PHE A 23 10.89 -6.62 -6.28
CA PHE A 23 10.13 -7.23 -5.20
C PHE A 23 9.89 -6.26 -4.04
N VAL A 24 10.93 -5.53 -3.61
CA VAL A 24 10.83 -4.54 -2.53
C VAL A 24 9.93 -3.37 -2.94
N ALA A 25 9.97 -2.96 -4.21
CA ALA A 25 9.10 -1.91 -4.72
C ALA A 25 7.61 -2.32 -4.62
N ASP A 26 7.26 -3.54 -5.04
CA ASP A 26 5.89 -4.04 -4.92
C ASP A 26 5.42 -4.15 -3.46
N PHE A 27 6.29 -4.60 -2.54
CA PHE A 27 5.97 -4.62 -1.11
C PHE A 27 5.69 -3.22 -0.56
N ARG A 28 6.54 -2.24 -0.87
CA ARG A 28 6.32 -0.84 -0.46
C ARG A 28 5.05 -0.26 -1.06
N LEU A 29 4.70 -0.66 -2.28
CA LEU A 29 3.46 -0.25 -2.94
C LEU A 29 2.22 -0.75 -2.18
N ILE A 30 2.27 -1.91 -1.48
CA ILE A 30 1.17 -2.34 -0.60
C ILE A 30 0.92 -1.28 0.48
N PHE A 31 1.99 -0.83 1.15
CA PHE A 31 1.90 0.13 2.25
C PHE A 31 1.52 1.53 1.78
N GLN A 32 2.08 1.97 0.64
CA GLN A 32 1.70 3.24 0.01
C GLN A 32 0.22 3.29 -0.34
N ASN A 33 -0.30 2.24 -0.98
CA ASN A 33 -1.73 2.12 -1.26
C ASN A 33 -2.53 2.12 0.06
N CYS A 34 -2.07 1.38 1.07
CA CYS A 34 -2.75 1.34 2.37
C CYS A 34 -2.87 2.76 2.98
N ALA A 35 -1.80 3.53 3.00
CA ALA A 35 -1.79 4.90 3.52
C ALA A 35 -2.62 5.87 2.65
N GLU A 36 -2.63 5.69 1.32
CA GLU A 36 -3.40 6.55 0.41
C GLU A 36 -4.92 6.31 0.55
N PHE A 37 -5.35 5.06 0.70
CA PHE A 37 -6.76 4.70 0.80
C PHE A 37 -7.33 4.79 2.22
N ASN A 38 -6.50 4.57 3.23
CA ASN A 38 -6.91 4.60 4.63
C ASN A 38 -6.33 5.86 5.27
N GLU A 39 -7.20 6.87 5.45
CA GLU A 39 -6.87 8.20 5.99
C GLU A 39 -5.81 8.15 7.10
N VAL A 40 -4.64 8.72 6.81
CA VAL A 40 -3.61 9.02 7.80
C VAL A 40 -3.55 10.53 7.97
N ARG A 41 -3.84 11.02 9.17
CA ARG A 41 -3.74 12.45 9.45
C ARG A 41 -2.29 12.84 9.66
N LYS A 42 -1.88 13.87 8.94
CA LYS A 42 -0.69 14.65 9.25
C LYS A 42 -1.00 15.51 10.47
N VAL A 43 -0.44 15.15 11.60
CA VAL A 43 -0.56 15.94 12.82
C VAL A 43 0.70 16.78 12.95
N ASP A 44 0.53 18.09 12.91
CA ASP A 44 1.58 19.03 13.25
C ASP A 44 1.82 18.91 14.76
N THR A 45 2.83 18.13 15.12
CA THR A 45 3.28 18.08 16.50
C THR A 45 3.90 19.43 16.84
N LEU A 46 3.77 19.88 18.08
CA LEU A 46 4.37 21.14 18.58
C LEU A 46 5.90 21.24 18.33
N SER A 47 6.56 20.14 17.98
CA SER A 47 7.97 20.05 17.61
C SER A 47 8.28 20.39 16.15
N GLY A 48 7.29 20.72 15.32
CA GLY A 48 7.48 20.93 13.88
C GLY A 48 7.68 19.62 13.09
N PHE A 49 7.55 18.47 13.75
CA PHE A 49 7.53 17.16 13.09
C PHE A 49 6.10 16.85 12.66
N VAL A 50 5.90 16.57 11.36
CA VAL A 50 4.62 16.08 10.85
C VAL A 50 4.56 14.58 11.12
N GLY A 51 3.87 14.19 12.18
CA GLY A 51 3.61 12.79 12.49
C GLY A 51 2.42 12.28 11.66
N LEU A 52 2.51 11.06 11.13
CA LEU A 52 1.36 10.37 10.55
C LEU A 52 0.64 9.63 11.68
N VAL A 53 -0.64 9.96 11.90
CA VAL A 53 -1.51 9.27 12.84
C VAL A 53 -2.55 8.48 12.03
N PRO A 54 -2.69 7.16 12.26
CA PRO A 54 -3.66 6.35 11.55
C PRO A 54 -5.06 6.65 12.08
N ASP A 55 -5.99 6.95 11.18
CA ASP A 55 -7.39 7.20 11.55
C ASP A 55 -8.26 5.93 11.44
N SER A 56 -7.66 4.79 11.10
CA SER A 56 -8.32 3.49 11.03
C SER A 56 -7.43 2.34 11.51
N GLU A 57 -8.04 1.24 11.94
CA GLU A 57 -7.34 0.00 12.31
C GLU A 57 -6.50 -0.55 11.16
N VAL A 58 -7.00 -0.40 9.92
CA VAL A 58 -6.30 -0.83 8.71
C VAL A 58 -5.04 0.01 8.47
N ALA A 59 -5.12 1.33 8.66
CA ALA A 59 -3.97 2.21 8.55
C ALA A 59 -2.92 1.88 9.63
N ASP A 60 -3.33 1.63 10.87
CA ASP A 60 -2.44 1.23 11.96
C ASP A 60 -1.75 -0.12 11.67
N ALA A 61 -2.50 -1.12 11.21
CA ALA A 61 -1.95 -2.41 10.81
C ALA A 61 -0.97 -2.26 9.63
N GLY A 62 -1.30 -1.43 8.64
CA GLY A 62 -0.45 -1.14 7.49
C GLY A 62 0.90 -0.55 7.90
N MET A 63 0.90 0.48 8.75
CA MET A 63 2.13 1.10 9.25
C MET A 63 2.99 0.14 10.09
N LYS A 64 2.36 -0.66 10.98
CA LYS A 64 3.09 -1.65 11.79
C LYS A 64 3.74 -2.72 10.91
N LEU A 65 3.03 -3.18 9.88
CA LEU A 65 3.56 -4.18 8.96
C LEU A 65 4.68 -3.60 8.09
N GLU A 66 4.58 -2.35 7.65
CA GLU A 66 5.65 -1.63 6.94
C GLU A 66 6.93 -1.55 7.78
N ALA A 67 6.81 -1.11 9.04
CA ALA A 67 7.95 -1.02 9.95
C ALA A 67 8.63 -2.38 10.16
N TYR A 68 7.83 -3.43 10.36
CA TYR A 68 8.33 -4.80 10.50
C TYR A 68 9.03 -5.31 9.24
N PHE A 69 8.44 -5.04 8.06
CA PHE A 69 9.06 -5.39 6.77
C PHE A 69 10.42 -4.71 6.58
N GLU A 70 10.53 -3.41 6.85
CA GLU A 70 11.79 -2.68 6.71
C GLU A 70 12.86 -3.18 7.71
N GLU A 71 12.46 -3.63 8.89
CA GLU A 71 13.37 -4.30 9.83
C GLU A 71 13.87 -5.64 9.29
N LEU A 72 12.97 -6.50 8.80
CA LEU A 72 13.35 -7.75 8.16
C LEU A 72 14.27 -7.52 6.95
N LEU A 73 14.00 -6.50 6.15
CA LEU A 73 14.79 -6.17 4.97
C LEU A 73 16.23 -5.78 5.34
N ARG A 74 16.41 -4.96 6.39
CA ARG A 74 17.75 -4.62 6.92
C ARG A 74 18.49 -5.85 7.45
N ASN A 75 17.77 -6.75 8.12
CA ASN A 75 18.38 -7.95 8.69
C ASN A 75 18.80 -8.97 7.60
N LEU A 76 18.01 -9.11 6.54
CA LEU A 76 18.29 -10.02 5.43
C LEU A 76 19.34 -9.47 4.45
N TYR A 77 19.39 -8.15 4.28
CA TYR A 77 20.29 -7.48 3.34
C TYR A 77 21.07 -6.33 4.03
N PRO A 78 21.98 -6.63 4.96
CA PRO A 78 22.66 -5.62 5.77
C PRO A 78 23.55 -4.66 4.94
N GLU A 79 24.09 -5.13 3.82
CA GLU A 79 24.98 -4.33 2.96
C GLU A 79 24.27 -3.70 1.75
N ARG A 80 22.98 -4.01 1.54
CA ARG A 80 22.23 -3.52 0.37
C ARG A 80 21.32 -2.38 0.78
N LYS A 81 21.22 -1.38 -0.10
CA LYS A 81 20.25 -0.29 0.04
C LYS A 81 19.19 -0.42 -1.02
N PHE A 82 17.93 -0.31 -0.62
CA PHE A 82 16.78 -0.29 -1.50
C PHE A 82 16.22 1.14 -1.52
N PRO A 83 16.65 2.01 -2.45
CA PRO A 83 16.09 3.34 -2.56
C PRO A 83 14.60 3.25 -2.95
N VAL A 84 13.79 4.17 -2.44
CA VAL A 84 12.40 4.31 -2.89
C VAL A 84 12.45 4.77 -4.34
N GLN A 85 11.98 3.93 -5.27
CA GLN A 85 11.87 4.33 -6.67
C GLN A 85 10.68 5.29 -6.81
N PRO A 86 10.83 6.45 -7.47
CA PRO A 86 9.68 7.25 -7.87
C PRO A 86 8.86 6.40 -8.85
N ASN A 87 7.58 6.20 -8.54
CA ASN A 87 6.68 5.29 -9.27
C ASN A 87 6.81 5.43 -10.80
N SER A 88 7.53 4.51 -11.44
CA SER A 88 7.38 4.27 -12.87
C SER A 88 6.15 3.40 -13.03
N GLN A 89 5.03 4.03 -13.38
CA GLN A 89 3.88 3.33 -13.95
C GLN A 89 4.32 2.64 -15.24
N SER A 90 4.79 1.40 -15.14
CA SER A 90 4.91 0.52 -16.30
C SER A 90 3.80 -0.51 -16.23
N GLU A 91 2.59 -0.07 -16.59
CA GLU A 91 1.66 -0.97 -17.24
C GLU A 91 2.27 -1.36 -18.59
N LYS A 92 2.69 -2.62 -18.70
CA LYS A 92 2.75 -3.30 -19.99
C LYS A 92 2.10 -4.65 -19.80
N ASP A 93 0.82 -4.66 -20.15
CA ASP A 93 0.05 -5.74 -20.74
C ASP A 93 0.81 -7.06 -20.91
N ASN A 94 0.34 -8.08 -20.19
CA ASN A 94 0.38 -9.44 -20.72
C ASN A 94 -1.08 -9.91 -20.86
N PRO A 95 -1.70 -9.80 -22.04
CA PRO A 95 -3.06 -10.20 -22.27
C PRO A 95 -3.08 -11.70 -22.61
N GLU A 96 -3.26 -12.58 -21.63
CA GLU A 96 -3.83 -13.93 -21.80
C GLU A 96 -3.68 -14.73 -20.52
N LEU A 97 -4.63 -14.57 -19.59
CA LEU A 97 -5.11 -15.65 -18.73
C LEU A 97 -6.56 -15.29 -18.38
N THR A 98 -7.48 -15.70 -19.24
CA THR A 98 -8.90 -15.76 -18.88
C THR A 98 -9.05 -16.88 -17.86
N ASP A 99 -9.12 -16.53 -16.58
CA ASP A 99 -9.52 -17.46 -15.53
C ASP A 99 -10.79 -16.93 -14.87
N ASP A 100 -11.83 -17.75 -15.00
CA ASP A 100 -13.24 -17.53 -14.72
C ASP A 100 -13.49 -17.49 -13.21
N SER A 101 -13.33 -16.31 -12.60
CA SER A 101 -13.58 -16.14 -11.17
C SER A 101 -14.50 -14.94 -10.92
N ASP A 102 -15.75 -15.25 -10.57
CA ASP A 102 -16.78 -14.35 -10.05
C ASP A 102 -16.34 -13.71 -8.71
N ASP A 103 -15.35 -12.83 -8.75
CA ASP A 103 -15.05 -11.93 -7.63
C ASP A 103 -15.88 -10.65 -7.82
N ASP A 104 -16.94 -10.53 -7.02
CA ASP A 104 -17.77 -9.32 -6.89
C ASP A 104 -16.87 -8.09 -6.72
N PHE A 105 -16.75 -7.29 -7.80
CA PHE A 105 -16.01 -6.05 -7.80
C PHE A 105 -16.65 -5.05 -6.84
N VAL A 106 -16.13 -4.99 -5.61
CA VAL A 106 -16.52 -3.95 -4.64
C VAL A 106 -15.99 -2.60 -5.14
N GLN A 107 -16.86 -1.83 -5.79
CA GLN A 107 -16.56 -0.46 -6.18
C GLN A 107 -16.18 0.40 -4.94
N PRO A 108 -15.20 1.31 -5.04
CA PRO A 108 -14.84 2.18 -3.94
C PRO A 108 -16.02 3.05 -3.53
N ARG A 109 -16.68 2.71 -2.42
CA ARG A 109 -17.64 3.62 -1.80
C ARG A 109 -16.86 4.79 -1.21
N LYS A 110 -16.78 5.89 -1.97
CA LYS A 110 -16.54 7.22 -1.40
C LYS A 110 -17.55 7.41 -0.27
N LYS A 111 -17.09 7.42 0.98
CA LYS A 111 -17.93 7.75 2.13
C LYS A 111 -18.45 9.16 1.89
N ARG A 112 -19.73 9.26 1.53
CA ARG A 112 -20.48 10.52 1.51
C ARG A 112 -20.41 11.10 2.91
N LEU A 113 -19.72 12.24 3.06
CA LEU A 113 -19.74 13.05 4.27
C LEU A 113 -21.20 13.19 4.70
N LYS A 114 -21.51 12.67 5.88
CA LYS A 114 -22.83 12.83 6.49
C LYS A 114 -22.84 14.26 7.02
N GLY A 115 -23.28 15.19 6.19
CA GLY A 115 -23.46 16.58 6.57
C GLY A 115 -24.31 16.66 7.83
N GLU A 116 -23.69 17.11 8.92
CA GLU A 116 -24.37 17.56 10.11
C GLU A 116 -25.06 18.88 9.78
N ASP A 117 -26.31 18.84 9.33
CA ASP A 117 -27.19 20.01 9.31
C ASP A 117 -28.56 19.60 9.80
N ARG A 118 -28.68 19.48 11.12
CA ARG A 118 -29.99 19.68 11.77
C ARG A 118 -29.84 20.29 13.15
N GLN A 119 -29.23 21.47 13.19
CA GLN A 119 -29.56 22.48 14.19
C GLN A 119 -29.66 23.82 13.48
N LEU A 120 -30.86 24.42 13.52
CA LEU A 120 -31.13 25.79 13.98
C LEU A 120 -32.43 26.34 13.34
N LEU A 121 -33.43 26.56 14.22
CA LEU A 121 -34.49 27.60 14.19
C LEU A 121 -35.45 27.64 12.97
N LYS A 122 -36.78 27.72 13.10
CA LYS A 122 -37.66 28.30 14.12
C LYS A 122 -39.03 27.63 14.01
#